data_AF-A0A2K2CMR5-F1
#
_entry.id   AF-A0A2K2CMR5-F1
#
_cell.length_a   1.000
_cell.length_b   1.000
_cell.length_c   1.000
_cell.angle_alpha   90.00
_cell.angle_beta   90.00
_cell.angle_gamma   90.00
#
_symmetry.space_group_name_H-M   'P 1'
#
loop_
_entity.id
_entity.type
_entity.pdbx_description
1 polymer ?
#
loop_
_entity_poly.entity_id
_entity_poly.type
_entity_poly.pdbx_seq_one_letter_code
_entity_poly.pdbx_strand_id
1 'polypeptide(L)'
;MTWRRESSRQCSSSSTPTRRRPRPGEGELTESVEMAQHLLVAADRYGLERLKLMCEDTLIGRIDTANVAATLTLAEQHGCRGLKNACLSFLTGAPGNLQAVMASDDYKHLAVSCPSLHEAIASDLSAVLSGSHVLRIEGYTKTTELLSNGEGLASVAFAVGGRRWCLEYYPDGDDPENAGWVSLILRLHRTDAAVDVRASFEISLLGLDGNPVPSSNLASGSTCELSGGEGWGGGLVETEVLKLEGSGYLKDDAFSIRCDITVVK
;
A
#
# COMPACT_ATOMS: atom_id res chain seq x y z
N MET A 1 18.96 -67.43 5.45
CA MET A 1 19.93 -67.88 4.42
C MET A 1 19.26 -67.72 3.06
N THR A 2 19.31 -66.52 2.48
CA THR A 2 20.25 -66.06 1.42
C THR A 2 19.91 -66.52 0.00
N TRP A 3 19.21 -65.63 -0.71
CA TRP A 3 19.33 -65.16 -2.10
C TRP A 3 19.38 -66.11 -3.32
N ARG A 4 18.52 -65.81 -4.30
CA ARG A 4 18.94 -65.53 -5.70
C ARG A 4 17.92 -64.61 -6.41
N ARG A 5 18.45 -63.61 -7.13
CA ARG A 5 17.75 -62.64 -8.00
C ARG A 5 17.34 -63.27 -9.33
N GLU A 6 16.25 -62.79 -9.92
CA GLU A 6 16.06 -62.78 -11.37
C GLU A 6 15.42 -61.43 -11.77
N SER A 7 16.04 -60.78 -12.76
CA SER A 7 15.60 -59.52 -13.38
C SER A 7 14.44 -59.77 -14.34
N SER A 8 13.48 -58.86 -14.39
CA SER A 8 12.68 -58.64 -15.61
C SER A 8 12.35 -57.17 -15.77
N ARG A 9 12.73 -56.65 -16.93
CA ARG A 9 12.52 -55.30 -17.44
C ARG A 9 11.01 -55.05 -17.57
N GLN A 10 10.54 -53.83 -17.27
CA GLN A 10 9.28 -53.32 -17.78
C GLN A 10 9.33 -51.82 -18.03
N CYS A 11 8.47 -51.42 -18.97
CA CYS A 11 8.64 -50.36 -19.94
C CYS A 11 8.56 -48.93 -19.37
N SER A 12 9.31 -48.06 -20.03
CA SER A 12 9.18 -46.61 -20.03
C SER A 12 7.76 -46.18 -20.44
N SER A 13 7.06 -45.44 -19.57
CA SER A 13 5.91 -44.62 -19.95
C SER A 13 6.38 -43.20 -20.22
N SER A 14 6.43 -42.83 -21.51
CA SER A 14 6.62 -41.46 -21.95
C SER A 14 5.37 -40.65 -21.68
N SER A 15 5.37 -39.89 -20.58
CA SER A 15 4.37 -38.87 -20.27
C SER A 15 4.50 -37.73 -21.28
N THR A 16 3.67 -37.75 -22.32
CA THR A 16 3.51 -36.62 -23.23
C THR A 16 2.81 -35.49 -22.46
N PRO A 17 3.29 -34.24 -22.53
CA PRO A 17 2.57 -33.13 -21.93
C PRO A 17 1.31 -32.90 -22.77
N THR A 18 0.14 -33.15 -22.19
CA THR A 18 -1.13 -32.69 -22.74
C THR A 18 -1.10 -31.16 -22.82
N ARG A 19 -0.78 -30.64 -24.01
CA ARG A 19 -0.95 -29.23 -24.36
C ARG A 19 -2.44 -28.93 -24.26
N ARG A 20 -2.85 -28.34 -23.13
CA ARG A 20 -4.22 -27.84 -22.96
C ARG A 20 -4.50 -26.87 -24.11
N ARG A 21 -5.53 -27.15 -24.91
CA ARG A 21 -6.02 -26.18 -25.91
C ARG A 21 -6.50 -24.93 -25.16
N PRO A 22 -6.12 -23.72 -25.60
CA PRO A 22 -6.69 -22.48 -25.06
C PRO A 22 -8.21 -22.48 -25.29
N ARG A 23 -8.97 -21.88 -24.38
CA ARG A 23 -10.42 -21.75 -24.60
C ARG A 23 -10.65 -20.80 -25.79
N PRO A 24 -11.64 -21.06 -26.67
CA PRO A 24 -11.94 -20.16 -27.77
C PRO A 24 -12.43 -18.83 -27.20
N GLY A 25 -11.66 -17.76 -27.39
CA GLY A 25 -11.92 -16.41 -26.88
C GLY A 25 -10.77 -15.81 -26.03
N GLU A 26 -9.89 -16.64 -25.46
CA GLU A 26 -8.75 -16.15 -24.65
C GLU A 26 -7.58 -15.63 -25.52
N GLY A 27 -7.40 -16.17 -26.73
CA GLY A 27 -6.29 -15.79 -27.63
C GLY A 27 -6.47 -14.46 -28.38
N GLU A 28 -7.70 -14.08 -28.76
CA GLU A 28 -7.94 -12.81 -29.47
C GLU A 28 -7.72 -11.59 -28.56
N LEU A 29 -7.94 -11.75 -27.25
CA LEU A 29 -7.79 -10.67 -26.28
C LEU A 29 -6.32 -10.37 -26.00
N THR A 30 -5.46 -11.40 -25.88
CA THR A 30 -4.01 -11.26 -25.66
C THR A 30 -3.32 -10.69 -26.89
N GLU A 31 -3.69 -11.18 -28.09
CA GLU A 31 -3.17 -10.64 -29.35
C GLU A 31 -3.48 -9.14 -29.50
N SER A 32 -4.67 -8.71 -29.09
CA SER A 32 -5.05 -7.29 -29.11
C SER A 32 -4.24 -6.42 -28.14
N VAL A 33 -3.79 -6.95 -27.00
CA VAL A 33 -2.96 -6.21 -26.04
C VAL A 33 -1.53 -6.07 -26.58
N GLU A 34 -0.94 -7.17 -27.06
CA GLU A 34 0.40 -7.17 -27.66
C GLU A 34 0.49 -6.25 -28.88
N MET A 35 -0.52 -6.27 -29.76
CA MET A 35 -0.60 -5.35 -30.89
C MET A 35 -0.66 -3.89 -30.44
N ALA A 36 -1.45 -3.57 -29.42
CA ALA A 36 -1.54 -2.21 -28.89
C ALA A 36 -0.22 -1.75 -28.26
N GLN A 37 0.50 -2.63 -27.56
CA GLN A 37 1.83 -2.35 -27.03
C GLN A 37 2.83 -2.06 -28.16
N HIS A 38 2.89 -2.89 -29.19
CA HIS A 38 3.79 -2.67 -30.33
C HIS A 38 3.46 -1.37 -31.09
N LEU A 39 2.17 -1.07 -31.28
CA LEU A 39 1.72 0.17 -31.90
C LEU A 39 2.07 1.39 -31.06
N LEU A 40 2.00 1.29 -29.72
CA LEU A 40 2.39 2.37 -28.81
C LEU A 40 3.88 2.71 -28.96
N VAL A 41 4.76 1.68 -28.97
CA VAL A 41 6.21 1.86 -29.17
C VAL A 41 6.49 2.53 -30.52
N ALA A 42 5.81 2.10 -31.58
CA ALA A 42 5.96 2.70 -32.90
C ALA A 42 5.44 4.15 -32.92
N ALA A 43 4.28 4.40 -32.32
CA ALA A 43 3.66 5.71 -32.26
C ALA A 43 4.57 6.72 -31.54
N ASP A 44 5.17 6.33 -30.41
CA ASP A 44 6.13 7.15 -29.68
C ASP A 44 7.38 7.44 -30.50
N ARG A 45 7.98 6.40 -31.12
CA ARG A 45 9.17 6.54 -31.97
C ARG A 45 8.96 7.49 -33.15
N TYR A 46 7.76 7.52 -33.72
CA TYR A 46 7.42 8.36 -34.88
C TYR A 46 6.68 9.66 -34.51
N GLY A 47 6.51 9.97 -33.22
CA GLY A 47 5.81 11.18 -32.76
C GLY A 47 4.33 11.24 -33.14
N LEU A 48 3.66 10.09 -33.26
CA LEU A 48 2.26 9.97 -33.64
C LEU A 48 1.36 10.09 -32.40
N GLU A 49 1.28 11.28 -31.81
CA GLU A 49 0.62 11.50 -30.51
C GLU A 49 -0.82 11.01 -30.43
N ARG A 50 -1.62 11.23 -31.48
CA ARG A 50 -3.01 10.75 -31.50
C ARG A 50 -3.09 9.23 -31.47
N LEU A 51 -2.19 8.53 -32.16
CA LEU A 51 -2.13 7.08 -32.16
C LEU A 51 -1.63 6.56 -30.80
N LYS A 52 -0.65 7.24 -30.20
CA LYS A 52 -0.14 6.93 -28.86
C LYS A 52 -1.27 6.96 -27.83
N LEU A 53 -2.07 8.03 -27.80
CA LEU A 53 -3.25 8.15 -26.93
C LEU A 53 -4.29 7.05 -27.17
N MET A 54 -4.56 6.68 -28.43
CA MET A 54 -5.49 5.58 -28.72
C MET A 54 -4.96 4.22 -28.22
N CYS A 55 -3.65 4.00 -28.28
CA CYS A 55 -3.03 2.80 -27.72
C CYS A 55 -3.11 2.81 -26.19
N GLU A 56 -2.86 3.96 -25.55
CA GLU A 56 -3.05 4.14 -24.10
C GLU A 56 -4.48 3.77 -23.69
N ASP A 57 -5.51 4.35 -24.32
CA ASP A 57 -6.92 4.05 -24.01
C ASP A 57 -7.26 2.56 -24.16
N THR A 58 -6.73 1.93 -25.22
CA THR A 58 -6.95 0.49 -25.48
C THR A 58 -6.31 -0.37 -24.39
N LEU A 59 -5.10 -0.01 -23.95
CA LEU A 59 -4.38 -0.72 -22.91
C LEU A 59 -5.03 -0.51 -21.53
N ILE A 60 -5.45 0.72 -21.20
CA ILE A 60 -6.16 1.05 -19.96
C ILE A 60 -7.42 0.17 -19.81
N GLY A 61 -8.19 0.00 -20.88
CA GLY A 61 -9.41 -0.82 -20.87
C GLY A 61 -9.17 -2.32 -20.72
N ARG A 62 -7.92 -2.79 -20.75
CA ARG A 62 -7.54 -4.21 -20.74
C ARG A 62 -6.50 -4.56 -19.67
N ILE A 63 -6.24 -3.67 -18.71
CA ILE A 63 -5.28 -3.95 -17.64
C ILE A 63 -5.77 -5.14 -16.79
N ASP A 64 -4.90 -6.12 -16.60
CA ASP A 64 -5.10 -7.26 -15.70
C ASP A 64 -3.81 -7.62 -14.95
N THR A 65 -3.87 -8.60 -14.04
CA THR A 65 -2.70 -9.02 -13.25
C THR A 65 -1.58 -9.65 -14.06
N ALA A 66 -1.85 -10.17 -15.26
CA ALA A 66 -0.86 -10.79 -16.13
C ALA A 66 -0.12 -9.74 -16.99
N ASN A 67 -0.79 -8.66 -17.39
CA ASN A 67 -0.24 -7.67 -18.31
C ASN A 67 0.17 -6.34 -17.64
N VAL A 68 -0.25 -6.06 -16.41
CA VAL A 68 0.01 -4.76 -15.76
C VAL A 68 1.50 -4.50 -15.57
N ALA A 69 2.33 -5.51 -15.32
CA ALA A 69 3.78 -5.37 -15.17
C ALA A 69 4.42 -4.86 -16.49
N ALA A 70 4.10 -5.52 -17.59
CA ALA A 70 4.58 -5.14 -18.93
C ALA A 70 4.04 -3.77 -19.36
N THR A 71 2.76 -3.51 -19.08
CA THR A 71 2.09 -2.25 -19.44
C THR A 71 2.62 -1.06 -18.63
N LEU A 72 2.88 -1.24 -17.34
CA LEU A 72 3.51 -0.23 -16.48
C LEU A 72 4.94 0.07 -16.93
N THR A 73 5.71 -0.96 -17.28
CA THR A 73 7.06 -0.84 -17.85
C THR A 73 7.05 0.00 -19.13
N LEU A 74 6.14 -0.31 -20.06
CA LEU A 74 5.98 0.44 -21.30
C LEU A 74 5.55 1.89 -21.06
N ALA A 75 4.64 2.11 -20.12
CA ALA A 75 4.17 3.45 -19.78
C ALA A 75 5.30 4.32 -19.24
N GLU A 76 6.18 3.75 -18.40
CA GLU A 76 7.35 4.45 -17.88
C GLU A 76 8.37 4.76 -18.98
N GLN A 77 8.70 3.76 -19.81
CA GLN A 77 9.69 3.91 -20.89
C GLN A 77 9.29 4.96 -21.94
N HIS A 78 8.00 5.06 -22.25
CA HIS A 78 7.49 5.95 -23.28
C HIS A 78 6.81 7.21 -22.71
N GLY A 79 6.90 7.44 -21.40
CA GLY A 79 6.33 8.63 -20.75
C GLY A 79 4.80 8.75 -20.85
N CYS A 80 4.09 7.63 -20.96
CA CYS A 80 2.63 7.57 -21.05
C CYS A 80 2.00 7.74 -19.66
N ARG A 81 1.82 9.00 -19.24
CA ARG A 81 1.36 9.34 -17.88
C ARG A 81 -0.04 8.80 -17.57
N GLY A 82 -0.96 8.84 -18.53
CA GLY A 82 -2.34 8.36 -18.34
C GLY A 82 -2.35 6.86 -18.07
N LEU A 83 -1.66 6.10 -18.93
CA LEU A 83 -1.49 4.66 -18.78
C LEU A 83 -0.79 4.28 -17.47
N LYS A 84 0.30 4.99 -17.10
CA LYS A 84 1.03 4.77 -15.85
C LYS A 84 0.11 4.93 -14.64
N ASN A 85 -0.66 6.01 -14.58
CA ASN A 85 -1.58 6.25 -13.47
C ASN A 85 -2.68 5.19 -13.39
N ALA A 86 -3.19 4.71 -14.53
CA ALA A 86 -4.16 3.62 -14.56
C ALA A 86 -3.57 2.31 -14.02
N CYS A 87 -2.33 1.97 -14.40
CA CYS A 87 -1.62 0.82 -13.84
C CYS A 87 -1.44 0.94 -12.32
N LEU A 88 -0.96 2.09 -11.83
CA LEU A 88 -0.79 2.34 -10.39
C LEU A 88 -2.12 2.27 -9.62
N SER A 89 -3.20 2.82 -10.19
CA SER A 89 -4.54 2.71 -9.63
C SER A 89 -5.03 1.27 -9.57
N PHE A 90 -4.73 0.45 -10.58
CA PHE A 90 -5.07 -0.97 -10.59
C PHE A 90 -4.29 -1.77 -9.52
N LEU A 91 -2.99 -1.50 -9.38
CA LEU A 91 -2.12 -2.15 -8.39
C LEU A 91 -2.53 -1.81 -6.95
N THR A 92 -2.97 -0.58 -6.72
CA THR A 92 -3.35 -0.10 -5.39
C THR A 92 -4.81 -0.40 -5.04
N GLY A 93 -5.70 -0.47 -6.03
CA GLY A 93 -7.14 -0.68 -5.86
C GLY A 93 -7.52 -1.98 -5.16
N ALA A 94 -6.92 -3.12 -5.52
CA ALA A 94 -7.16 -4.40 -4.85
C ALA A 94 -5.98 -4.82 -3.96
N PRO A 95 -6.22 -5.46 -2.81
CA PRO A 95 -5.15 -5.89 -1.89
C PRO A 95 -4.17 -6.91 -2.47
N GLY A 96 -4.60 -7.76 -3.40
CA GLY A 96 -3.74 -8.82 -3.96
C GLY A 96 -2.99 -8.46 -5.25
N ASN A 97 -3.39 -7.39 -5.95
CA ASN A 97 -2.83 -7.08 -7.28
C ASN A 97 -1.33 -6.78 -7.22
N LEU A 98 -0.93 -5.89 -6.30
CA LEU A 98 0.48 -5.50 -6.16
C LEU A 98 1.35 -6.71 -5.75
N GLN A 99 0.90 -7.51 -4.79
CA GLN A 99 1.65 -8.68 -4.33
C GLN A 99 1.83 -9.71 -5.45
N ALA A 100 0.76 -10.00 -6.21
CA ALA A 100 0.83 -10.90 -7.34
C ALA A 100 1.82 -10.42 -8.42
N VAL A 101 1.82 -9.11 -8.69
CA VAL A 101 2.70 -8.50 -9.69
C VAL A 101 4.15 -8.49 -9.23
N MET A 102 4.44 -8.10 -7.99
CA MET A 102 5.80 -8.13 -7.43
C MET A 102 6.35 -9.55 -7.32
N ALA A 103 5.48 -10.55 -7.12
CA ALA A 103 5.86 -11.96 -7.10
C ALA A 103 6.10 -12.55 -8.51
N SER A 104 5.59 -11.91 -9.57
CA SER A 104 5.74 -12.39 -10.95
C SER A 104 7.20 -12.42 -11.40
N ASP A 105 7.53 -13.40 -12.26
CA ASP A 105 8.87 -13.51 -12.82
C ASP A 105 9.18 -12.30 -13.72
N ASP A 106 8.18 -11.73 -14.39
CA ASP A 106 8.34 -10.56 -15.26
C ASP A 106 8.84 -9.33 -14.48
N TYR A 107 8.26 -9.06 -13.31
CA TYR A 107 8.69 -7.93 -12.47
C TYR A 107 10.08 -8.16 -11.86
N LYS A 108 10.39 -9.40 -11.45
CA LYS A 108 11.73 -9.76 -10.96
C LYS A 108 12.79 -9.63 -12.05
N HIS A 109 12.46 -10.08 -13.26
CA HIS A 109 13.33 -9.93 -14.42
C HIS A 109 13.57 -8.46 -14.74
N LEU A 110 12.54 -7.60 -14.64
CA LEU A 110 12.69 -6.17 -14.82
C LEU A 110 13.69 -5.56 -13.83
N ALA A 111 13.60 -5.92 -12.54
CA ALA A 111 14.52 -5.44 -11.51
C ALA A 111 15.99 -5.77 -11.81
N VAL A 112 16.25 -6.91 -12.45
CA VAL A 112 17.61 -7.33 -12.84
C VAL A 112 18.04 -6.71 -14.17
N SER A 113 17.14 -6.69 -15.16
CA SER A 113 17.46 -6.25 -16.53
C SER A 113 17.53 -4.72 -16.66
N CYS A 114 16.76 -3.97 -15.87
CA CYS A 114 16.67 -2.51 -15.93
C CYS A 114 16.51 -1.88 -14.53
N PRO A 115 17.58 -1.82 -13.72
CA PRO A 115 17.51 -1.32 -12.35
C PRO A 115 16.95 0.11 -12.23
N SER A 116 17.30 1.00 -13.15
CA SER A 116 16.81 2.38 -13.15
C SER A 116 15.29 2.49 -13.35
N LEU A 117 14.71 1.61 -14.18
CA LEU A 117 13.27 1.58 -14.39
C LEU A 117 12.55 1.00 -13.16
N HIS A 118 13.13 -0.03 -12.55
CA HIS A 118 12.63 -0.60 -11.32
C HIS A 118 12.62 0.43 -10.18
N GLU A 119 13.70 1.21 -10.01
CA GLU A 119 13.77 2.28 -9.02
C GLU A 119 12.71 3.37 -9.25
N ALA A 120 12.49 3.77 -10.51
CA ALA A 120 11.45 4.74 -10.85
C ALA A 120 10.06 4.21 -10.47
N ILE A 121 9.72 2.99 -10.91
CA ILE A 121 8.44 2.35 -10.60
C ILE A 121 8.26 2.15 -9.09
N ALA A 122 9.30 1.74 -8.37
CA ALA A 122 9.26 1.57 -6.93
C ALA A 122 9.02 2.91 -6.21
N SER A 123 9.65 4.00 -6.68
CA SER A 123 9.44 5.35 -6.18
C SER A 123 8.00 5.81 -6.40
N ASP A 124 7.42 5.60 -7.58
CA ASP A 124 6.03 5.95 -7.85
C ASP A 124 5.06 5.13 -7.00
N LEU A 125 5.31 3.83 -6.85
CA LEU A 125 4.51 2.97 -5.98
C LEU A 125 4.57 3.45 -4.53
N SER A 126 5.76 3.78 -4.03
CA SER A 126 5.92 4.36 -2.69
C SER A 126 5.13 5.66 -2.56
N ALA A 127 5.20 6.55 -3.55
CA ALA A 127 4.48 7.81 -3.53
C ALA A 127 2.96 7.65 -3.50
N VAL A 128 2.41 6.60 -4.13
CA VAL A 128 0.97 6.31 -4.11
C VAL A 128 0.56 5.60 -2.80
N LEU A 129 1.46 4.81 -2.22
CA LEU A 129 1.21 4.04 -0.99
C LEU A 129 1.44 4.86 0.29
N SER A 130 2.22 5.94 0.20
CA SER A 130 2.53 6.83 1.31
C SER A 130 1.65 8.08 1.32
N GLY A 131 1.44 8.64 2.50
CA GLY A 131 0.71 9.89 2.68
C GLY A 131 0.82 10.40 4.10
N SER A 132 0.34 11.62 4.34
CA SER A 132 0.34 12.23 5.68
C SER A 132 -1.02 12.85 6.00
N HIS A 133 -1.36 12.85 7.28
CA HIS A 133 -2.55 13.50 7.81
C HIS A 133 -2.19 14.33 9.03
N VAL A 134 -2.67 15.57 9.08
CA VAL A 134 -2.50 16.45 10.25
C VAL A 134 -3.82 16.57 10.97
N LEU A 135 -3.85 16.11 12.21
CA LEU A 135 -4.98 16.26 13.13
C LEU A 135 -4.69 17.44 14.07
N ARG A 136 -5.60 18.40 14.12
CA ARG A 136 -5.57 19.50 15.09
C ARG A 136 -6.61 19.24 16.17
N ILE A 137 -6.17 19.25 17.42
CA ILE A 137 -7.03 19.12 18.59
C ILE A 137 -7.20 20.51 19.19
N GLU A 138 -8.45 20.90 19.40
CA GLU A 138 -8.83 22.19 19.96
C GLU A 138 -9.65 21.96 21.23
N GLY A 139 -9.48 22.82 22.23
CA GLY A 139 -10.16 22.66 23.50
C GLY A 139 -9.56 21.56 24.37
N TYR A 140 -8.23 21.39 24.37
CA TYR A 140 -7.55 20.31 25.08
C TYR A 140 -7.97 20.21 26.55
N THR A 141 -7.97 21.34 27.25
CA THR A 141 -8.38 21.44 28.66
C THR A 141 -9.83 20.97 28.86
N LYS A 142 -10.71 21.30 27.92
CA LYS A 142 -12.10 20.82 27.96
C LYS A 142 -12.19 19.32 27.71
N THR A 143 -11.36 18.76 26.82
CA THR A 143 -11.35 17.32 26.55
C THR A 143 -10.84 16.53 27.75
N THR A 144 -9.84 17.02 28.49
CA THR A 144 -9.34 16.38 29.72
C THR A 144 -10.34 16.47 30.88
N GLU A 145 -11.18 17.50 30.93
CA GLU A 145 -12.27 17.60 31.91
C GLU A 145 -13.46 16.68 31.62
N LEU A 146 -13.75 16.42 30.34
CA LEU A 146 -14.95 15.69 29.91
C LEU A 146 -14.74 14.19 29.70
N LEU A 147 -13.50 13.77 29.40
CA LEU A 147 -13.18 12.41 29.03
C LEU A 147 -12.24 11.82 30.08
N SER A 148 -12.67 10.70 30.68
CA SER A 148 -11.85 9.94 31.61
C SER A 148 -10.89 9.01 30.88
N ASN A 149 -9.92 8.43 31.58
CA ASN A 149 -9.10 7.33 31.07
C ASN A 149 -9.94 6.27 30.30
N GLY A 150 -9.49 5.92 29.09
CA GLY A 150 -10.18 5.01 28.18
C GLY A 150 -11.31 5.63 27.36
N GLU A 151 -11.66 6.90 27.58
CA GLU A 151 -12.59 7.67 26.75
C GLU A 151 -11.82 8.58 25.79
N GLY A 152 -12.19 8.53 24.51
CA GLY A 152 -11.47 9.25 23.47
C GLY A 152 -12.36 9.79 22.36
N LEU A 153 -11.75 10.55 21.46
CA LEU A 153 -12.37 11.11 20.27
C LEU A 153 -11.71 10.54 19.02
N ALA A 154 -12.52 10.15 18.05
CA ALA A 154 -12.03 9.74 16.74
C ALA A 154 -12.02 10.93 15.78
N SER A 155 -10.96 11.02 14.98
CA SER A 155 -10.91 11.91 13.83
C SER A 155 -11.93 11.50 12.77
N VAL A 156 -12.23 12.41 11.85
CA VAL A 156 -12.84 12.01 10.58
C VAL A 156 -11.91 11.04 9.84
N ALA A 157 -12.49 10.15 9.04
CA ALA A 157 -11.71 9.22 8.23
C ALA A 157 -10.95 9.95 7.12
N PHE A 158 -9.71 9.55 6.88
CA PHE A 158 -8.83 10.10 5.84
C PHE A 158 -8.22 8.99 4.99
N ALA A 159 -7.89 9.28 3.74
CA ALA A 159 -7.42 8.27 2.78
C ALA A 159 -5.91 8.33 2.58
N VAL A 160 -5.21 7.21 2.79
CA VAL A 160 -3.79 7.02 2.48
C VAL A 160 -3.57 5.61 1.95
N GLY A 161 -2.79 5.47 0.88
CA GLY A 161 -2.42 4.16 0.30
C GLY A 161 -3.62 3.31 -0.14
N GLY A 162 -4.68 3.94 -0.64
CA GLY A 162 -5.91 3.23 -1.06
C GLY A 162 -6.71 2.62 0.10
N ARG A 163 -6.51 3.11 1.32
CA ARG A 163 -7.21 2.72 2.54
C ARG A 163 -7.69 3.94 3.29
N ARG A 164 -8.78 3.77 4.05
CA ARG A 164 -9.27 4.79 4.97
C ARG A 164 -8.82 4.50 6.38
N TRP A 165 -8.34 5.54 7.04
CA TRP A 165 -7.77 5.52 8.38
C TRP A 165 -8.49 6.53 9.27
N CYS A 166 -8.47 6.34 10.58
CA CYS A 166 -8.84 7.35 11.55
C CYS A 166 -7.86 7.33 12.73
N LEU A 167 -7.61 8.50 13.31
CA LEU A 167 -6.85 8.64 14.54
C LEU A 167 -7.81 8.75 15.71
N GLU A 168 -7.61 7.95 16.74
CA GLU A 168 -8.28 8.08 18.02
C GLU A 168 -7.34 8.75 19.01
N TYR A 169 -7.89 9.74 19.71
CA TYR A 169 -7.19 10.57 20.67
C TYR A 169 -7.83 10.39 22.05
N TYR A 170 -7.00 10.09 23.04
CA TYR A 170 -7.40 9.89 24.42
C TYR A 170 -6.64 10.90 25.30
N PRO A 171 -7.33 11.89 25.89
CA PRO A 171 -6.68 12.94 26.69
C PRO A 171 -5.96 12.44 27.95
N ASP A 172 -6.45 11.34 28.53
CA ASP A 172 -5.98 10.76 29.80
C ASP A 172 -5.63 9.27 29.64
N GLY A 173 -5.08 8.89 28.49
CA GLY A 173 -4.69 7.51 28.18
C GLY A 173 -5.84 6.65 27.67
N ASP A 174 -5.53 5.66 26.84
CA ASP A 174 -6.44 4.67 26.29
C ASP A 174 -6.71 3.50 27.26
N ASP A 175 -5.78 3.27 28.19
CA ASP A 175 -5.88 2.27 29.25
C ASP A 175 -5.27 2.81 30.56
N PRO A 176 -5.49 2.13 31.70
CA PRO A 176 -4.99 2.59 32.99
C PRO A 176 -3.47 2.68 33.12
N GLU A 177 -2.70 1.98 32.28
CA GLU A 177 -1.23 2.03 32.28
C GLU A 177 -0.73 3.36 31.68
N ASN A 178 -1.49 3.91 30.72
CA ASN A 178 -1.21 5.18 30.06
C ASN A 178 -1.91 6.39 30.69
N ALA A 179 -2.56 6.23 31.86
CA ALA A 179 -3.24 7.32 32.56
C ALA A 179 -2.30 8.51 32.86
N GLY A 180 -2.82 9.73 32.74
CA GLY A 180 -2.06 10.97 32.88
C GLY A 180 -1.27 11.37 31.63
N TRP A 181 -1.38 10.62 30.54
CA TRP A 181 -0.76 10.95 29.26
C TRP A 181 -1.78 11.05 28.14
N VAL A 182 -1.41 11.73 27.05
CA VAL A 182 -2.20 11.69 25.82
C VAL A 182 -1.82 10.47 25.00
N SER A 183 -2.79 9.57 24.80
CA SER A 183 -2.66 8.39 23.93
C SER A 183 -3.24 8.67 22.53
N LEU A 184 -2.54 8.23 21.49
CA LEU A 184 -2.97 8.29 20.10
C LEU A 184 -2.95 6.91 19.47
N ILE A 185 -4.04 6.53 18.80
CA ILE A 185 -4.18 5.22 18.16
C ILE A 185 -4.60 5.41 16.70
N LEU A 186 -3.83 4.85 15.76
CA LEU A 186 -4.20 4.80 14.35
C LEU A 186 -5.03 3.54 14.05
N ARG A 187 -6.25 3.70 13.55
CA ARG A 187 -7.12 2.58 13.15
C ARG A 187 -7.42 2.56 11.65
N LEU A 188 -7.57 1.35 11.12
CA LEU A 188 -8.15 1.13 9.80
C LEU A 188 -9.68 1.27 9.87
N HIS A 189 -10.28 2.03 8.96
CA HIS A 189 -11.71 2.28 8.96
C HIS A 189 -12.51 1.02 8.60
N ARG A 190 -13.64 0.81 9.28
CA ARG A 190 -14.47 -0.43 9.26
C ARG A 190 -14.86 -0.95 7.87
N THR A 191 -14.90 -0.10 6.84
CA THR A 191 -15.21 -0.54 5.47
C THR A 191 -14.08 -1.31 4.78
N ASP A 192 -12.85 -1.18 5.30
CA ASP A 192 -11.65 -1.75 4.70
C ASP A 192 -11.10 -2.93 5.54
N ALA A 193 -11.76 -3.25 6.65
CA ALA A 193 -11.35 -4.23 7.67
C ALA A 193 -11.46 -5.71 7.23
N ALA A 194 -11.94 -6.00 6.02
CA ALA A 194 -12.08 -7.36 5.51
C ALA A 194 -10.79 -7.94 4.89
N VAL A 195 -9.72 -7.15 4.84
CA VAL A 195 -8.46 -7.55 4.22
C VAL A 195 -7.29 -7.18 5.13
N ASP A 196 -6.39 -8.12 5.35
CA ASP A 196 -5.12 -7.86 6.02
C ASP A 196 -4.40 -6.73 5.29
N VAL A 197 -4.10 -5.67 6.03
CA VAL A 197 -3.31 -4.54 5.58
C VAL A 197 -2.08 -4.49 6.45
N ARG A 198 -0.92 -4.46 5.79
CA ARG A 198 0.31 -4.02 6.41
C ARG A 198 0.58 -2.59 6.01
N ALA A 199 1.05 -1.84 6.98
CA ALA A 199 1.43 -0.45 6.85
C ALA A 199 2.53 -0.20 7.87
N SER A 200 3.34 0.80 7.63
CA SER A 200 4.10 1.50 8.66
C SER A 200 3.49 2.86 8.86
N PHE A 201 3.63 3.40 10.07
CA PHE A 201 3.22 4.76 10.34
C PHE A 201 4.18 5.41 11.35
N GLU A 202 4.17 6.74 11.36
CA GLU A 202 4.91 7.57 12.30
C GLU A 202 4.00 8.69 12.77
N ILE A 203 3.91 8.89 14.08
CA ILE A 203 3.16 10.00 14.68
C ILE A 203 4.16 11.01 15.20
N SER A 204 3.90 12.29 14.94
CA SER A 204 4.76 13.39 15.36
C SER A 204 3.92 14.53 15.92
N LEU A 205 4.33 15.05 17.07
CA LEU A 205 3.81 16.33 17.55
C LEU A 205 4.36 17.45 16.66
N LEU A 206 3.53 18.42 16.28
CA LEU A 206 3.97 19.55 15.47
C LEU A 206 4.27 20.76 16.35
N GLY A 207 5.39 21.42 16.04
CA GLY A 207 5.74 22.72 16.58
C GLY A 207 4.82 23.83 16.05
N LEU A 208 4.96 25.03 16.61
CA LEU A 208 4.21 26.21 16.17
C LEU A 208 4.53 26.64 14.73
N ASP A 209 5.69 26.22 14.22
CA ASP A 209 6.15 26.41 12.86
C ASP A 209 5.57 25.36 11.88
N GLY A 210 4.81 24.39 12.39
CA GLY A 210 4.24 23.30 11.61
C GLY A 210 5.21 22.15 11.31
N ASN A 211 6.43 22.19 11.86
CA ASN A 211 7.41 21.13 11.67
C ASN A 211 7.32 20.06 12.76
N PRO A 212 7.64 18.79 12.44
CA PRO A 212 7.74 17.72 13.43
C PRO A 212 8.74 18.07 14.54
N VAL A 213 8.30 17.88 15.77
CA VAL A 213 9.13 18.03 16.97
C VAL A 213 9.97 16.75 17.14
N PRO A 214 11.24 16.85 17.60
CA PRO A 214 12.07 15.68 17.88
C PRO A 214 11.40 14.66 18.81
N SER A 215 11.65 13.37 18.54
CA SER A 215 11.03 12.21 19.21
C SER A 215 11.27 12.11 20.72
N SER A 216 12.11 12.96 21.33
CA SER A 216 12.27 13.02 22.78
C SER A 216 10.98 13.36 23.54
N ASN A 217 9.96 13.88 22.84
CA ASN A 217 8.64 14.18 23.38
C ASN A 217 7.58 13.11 23.06
N LEU A 218 7.98 12.01 22.41
CA LEU A 218 7.15 10.90 21.97
C LEU A 218 7.69 9.61 22.56
N ALA A 219 6.89 8.92 23.38
CA ALA A 219 7.39 7.79 24.15
C ALA A 219 7.63 6.51 23.31
N SER A 220 7.00 6.34 22.14
CA SER A 220 6.99 5.07 21.40
C SER A 220 7.05 5.21 19.87
N GLY A 221 7.98 6.01 19.35
CA GLY A 221 8.19 6.11 17.90
C GLY A 221 8.74 4.83 17.28
N SER A 222 7.88 3.93 16.80
CA SER A 222 8.26 2.78 15.97
C SER A 222 7.49 2.70 14.65
N THR A 223 8.23 2.44 13.57
CA THR A 223 7.70 1.86 12.33
C THR A 223 7.12 0.48 12.65
N CYS A 224 5.81 0.40 12.88
CA CYS A 224 5.19 -0.89 13.19
C CYS A 224 4.54 -1.52 11.97
N GLU A 225 4.79 -2.82 11.78
CA GLU A 225 4.10 -3.62 10.77
C GLU A 225 2.73 -4.03 11.30
N LEU A 226 1.76 -3.38 10.70
CA LEU A 226 0.37 -3.56 10.99
C LEU A 226 -0.14 -4.88 10.34
N SER A 227 -0.92 -5.73 11.02
CA SER A 227 -1.48 -6.96 10.40
C SER A 227 -2.91 -7.24 10.83
N GLY A 228 -3.75 -7.69 9.91
CA GLY A 228 -5.16 -8.01 10.20
C GLY A 228 -5.25 -9.34 10.95
N GLY A 229 -5.92 -9.33 12.10
CA GLY A 229 -6.13 -10.51 12.91
C GLY A 229 -7.39 -10.36 13.75
N GLU A 230 -8.22 -11.40 13.73
CA GLU A 230 -9.50 -11.51 14.46
C GLU A 230 -9.32 -11.24 15.96
N GLY A 231 -9.79 -10.08 16.42
CA GLY A 231 -9.79 -9.68 17.83
C GLY A 231 -10.78 -8.52 18.03
N TRP A 232 -11.51 -8.57 19.14
CA TRP A 232 -12.67 -7.72 19.43
C TRP A 232 -12.39 -6.23 19.17
N GLY A 233 -13.07 -5.65 18.18
CA GLY A 233 -12.97 -4.22 17.85
C GLY A 233 -12.35 -3.90 16.48
N GLY A 234 -11.74 -4.88 15.80
CA GLY A 234 -11.53 -4.87 14.35
C GLY A 234 -10.60 -3.79 13.80
N GLY A 235 -9.31 -3.87 14.17
CA GLY A 235 -8.24 -3.13 13.51
C GLY A 235 -7.18 -2.65 14.50
N LEU A 236 -5.95 -3.10 14.25
CA LEU A 236 -4.71 -2.33 14.31
C LEU A 236 -4.58 -1.22 15.35
N VAL A 237 -3.69 -1.45 16.32
CA VAL A 237 -3.54 -0.59 17.50
C VAL A 237 -2.08 -0.47 17.86
N GLU A 238 -1.58 0.75 17.92
CA GLU A 238 -0.40 1.09 18.67
C GLU A 238 -0.61 2.48 19.26
N THR A 239 -0.13 2.64 20.49
CA THR A 239 -0.41 3.78 21.34
C THR A 239 0.84 4.65 21.42
N GLU A 240 0.72 5.88 20.93
CA GLU A 240 1.75 6.90 21.09
C GLU A 240 1.39 7.84 22.22
N VAL A 241 2.36 8.03 23.12
CA VAL A 241 2.13 8.73 24.39
C VAL A 241 2.88 10.07 24.39
N LEU A 242 2.13 11.16 24.52
CA LEU A 242 2.63 12.53 24.44
C LEU A 242 2.62 13.23 25.81
N LYS A 243 3.72 13.91 26.14
CA LYS A 243 3.76 14.86 27.25
C LYS A 243 3.45 16.27 26.77
N LEU A 244 2.21 16.71 26.91
CA LEU A 244 1.77 18.03 26.45
C LEU A 244 1.93 19.12 27.52
N GLU A 245 1.65 18.82 28.79
CA GLU A 245 1.76 19.80 29.86
C GLU A 245 3.22 20.19 30.12
N GLY A 246 3.50 21.50 30.10
CA GLY A 246 4.85 22.05 30.26
C GLY A 246 5.77 21.92 29.03
N SER A 247 5.28 21.35 27.92
CA SER A 247 6.06 21.15 26.69
C SER A 247 6.19 22.39 25.80
N GLY A 248 5.29 23.37 25.96
CA GLY A 248 5.21 24.57 25.13
C GLY A 248 4.52 24.37 23.76
N TYR A 249 4.08 23.15 23.44
CA TYR A 249 3.37 22.84 22.18
C TYR A 249 1.86 23.04 22.27
N LEU A 250 1.30 23.05 23.48
CA LEU A 250 -0.07 23.48 23.72
C LEU A 250 -0.13 25.01 23.66
N LYS A 251 -0.82 25.55 22.65
CA LYS A 251 -1.01 26.98 22.46
C LYS A 251 -2.47 27.29 22.18
N ASP A 252 -3.00 28.29 22.86
CA ASP A 252 -4.41 28.69 22.74
C ASP A 252 -5.37 27.50 22.93
N ASP A 253 -5.06 26.63 23.91
CA ASP A 253 -5.78 25.38 24.21
C ASP A 253 -5.87 24.39 23.03
N ALA A 254 -4.89 24.44 22.12
CA ALA A 254 -4.82 23.59 20.94
C ALA A 254 -3.41 23.06 20.66
N PHE A 255 -3.33 21.92 19.98
CA PHE A 255 -2.09 21.35 19.48
C PHE A 255 -2.36 20.53 18.19
N SER A 256 -1.29 20.23 17.46
CA SER A 256 -1.39 19.53 16.17
C SER A 256 -0.49 18.30 16.16
N ILE A 257 -1.00 17.24 15.55
CA ILE A 257 -0.33 15.96 15.37
C ILE A 257 -0.24 15.70 13.88
N ARG A 258 0.91 15.23 13.41
CA ARG A 258 1.09 14.67 12.08
C ARG A 258 1.19 13.16 12.18
N CYS A 259 0.50 12.47 11.29
CA CYS A 259 0.61 11.03 11.10
C CYS A 259 1.05 10.79 9.66
N ASP A 260 2.25 10.25 9.48
CA ASP A 260 2.77 9.76 8.20
C ASP A 260 2.47 8.26 8.12
N ILE A 261 1.91 7.80 7.00
CA ILE A 261 1.52 6.40 6.80
C ILE A 261 2.10 5.93 5.48
N THR A 262 2.63 4.71 5.46
CA THR A 262 3.04 3.99 4.25
C THR A 262 2.43 2.61 4.25
N VAL A 263 1.56 2.33 3.28
CA VAL A 263 0.95 1.00 3.16
C VAL A 263 1.98 0.03 2.55
N VAL A 264 2.30 -1.03 3.27
CA VAL A 264 3.25 -2.08 2.87
C VAL A 264 2.41 -3.31 2.51
N LYS A 265 2.33 -3.70 1.25
CA LYS A 265 1.59 -4.91 0.82
C LYS A 265 2.50 -6.12 0.70
#